data_AF-A0A518H0V5-F1
#
_entry.id   AF-A0A518H0V5-F1
#
_cell.length_a   1.000
_cell.length_b   1.000
_cell.length_c   1.000
_cell.angle_alpha   90.00
_cell.angle_beta   90.00
_cell.angle_gamma   90.00
#
_symmetry.space_group_name_H-M   'P 1'
#
loop_
_entity.id
_entity.type
_entity.pdbx_description
1 polymer ?
#
loop_
_entity_poly.entity_id
_entity_poly.type
_entity_poly.pdbx_seq_one_letter_code
_entity_poly.pdbx_strand_id
1 'polypeptide(L)'
;MRLRPLLLSLPALASLGCVGMDLSQFDDDELARLLDEPAAVAPEGPDRDKPAPGAGEPGPSTVVDDVPEFEPPAPDPPRDEAIIRASEVAEDQERRQARDQDQARDQPPGRDDRLETTLLDRALQEDAEPARDDEPERARGAVVASVGEEEIRLPELTRSVRRRIDRLPEGRPPNRRLVIGMVRAEMESRILSSLVEQQAAQVIGDDSERAVLRASLARDWSEDELPGILHREGLPDPDALDARLAEDGRSLDDLRTAFEARALARELIRREGLDVEDVDDYLDRLRDRFPIASDLIPPGRLPAE
;
A
#
# COMPACT_ATOMS: atom_id res chain seq x y z
N MET A 1 6.97 -11.20 -25.70
CA MET A 1 6.03 -11.30 -24.56
C MET A 1 5.79 -9.91 -24.00
N ARG A 2 4.54 -9.43 -23.97
CA ARG A 2 4.18 -8.09 -23.53
C ARG A 2 3.82 -8.12 -22.04
N LEU A 3 4.77 -7.78 -21.18
CA LEU A 3 4.53 -7.53 -19.76
C LEU A 3 3.99 -6.10 -19.61
N ARG A 4 2.67 -5.98 -19.45
CA ARG A 4 1.97 -4.78 -18.97
C ARG A 4 1.74 -4.90 -17.44
N PRO A 5 1.51 -3.78 -16.72
CA PRO A 5 2.34 -3.43 -15.56
C PRO A 5 1.68 -3.67 -14.20
N LEU A 6 2.46 -4.22 -13.25
CA LEU A 6 2.11 -4.41 -11.84
C LEU A 6 1.94 -3.09 -11.05
N LEU A 7 2.34 -1.95 -11.61
CA LEU A 7 2.14 -0.64 -10.99
C LEU A 7 0.72 -0.09 -11.19
N LEU A 8 -0.04 -0.62 -12.16
CA LEU A 8 -1.47 -0.34 -12.31
C LEU A 8 -2.37 -1.29 -11.50
N SER A 9 -1.80 -2.29 -10.81
CA SER A 9 -2.52 -3.16 -9.87
C SER A 9 -2.27 -2.82 -8.39
N LEU A 10 -1.42 -1.85 -8.06
CA LEU A 10 -1.37 -1.29 -6.70
C LEU A 10 -2.63 -0.53 -6.24
N PRO A 11 -3.54 0.00 -7.09
CA PRO A 11 -4.86 0.40 -6.61
C PRO A 11 -5.76 -0.79 -6.25
N ALA A 12 -5.37 -2.05 -6.50
CA ALA A 12 -6.14 -3.21 -6.03
C ALA A 12 -6.05 -3.40 -4.50
N LEU A 13 -4.97 -2.93 -3.85
CA LEU A 13 -4.94 -2.82 -2.37
C LEU A 13 -6.05 -1.89 -1.87
N ALA A 14 -6.37 -0.81 -2.59
CA ALA A 14 -7.49 0.05 -2.22
C ALA A 14 -8.89 -0.59 -2.39
N SER A 15 -9.01 -1.77 -3.02
CA SER A 15 -10.26 -2.52 -3.17
C SER A 15 -10.38 -3.74 -2.22
N LEU A 16 -9.31 -4.10 -1.52
CA LEU A 16 -9.26 -5.26 -0.63
C LEU A 16 -9.84 -4.92 0.75
N GLY A 17 -11.16 -5.05 0.88
CA GLY A 17 -11.86 -5.34 2.14
C GLY A 17 -12.00 -4.22 3.18
N CYS A 18 -11.24 -3.12 3.11
CA CYS A 18 -11.44 -1.96 4.01
C CYS A 18 -12.53 -0.98 3.52
N VAL A 19 -13.44 -1.47 2.67
CA VAL A 19 -14.63 -0.74 2.20
C VAL A 19 -15.66 -0.73 3.33
N GLY A 20 -15.46 0.16 4.31
CA GLY A 20 -16.38 0.25 5.45
C GLY A 20 -15.84 0.97 6.67
N MET A 21 -14.52 1.22 6.76
CA MET A 21 -13.96 2.03 7.84
C MET A 21 -14.55 3.44 7.78
N ASP A 22 -15.35 3.77 8.79
CA ASP A 22 -15.90 5.10 8.95
C ASP A 22 -14.88 5.94 9.69
N LEU A 23 -14.11 6.71 8.92
CA LEU A 23 -13.12 7.63 9.43
C LEU A 23 -13.71 9.06 9.54
N SER A 24 -15.02 9.24 9.34
CA SER A 24 -15.65 10.55 9.50
C SER A 24 -15.65 11.02 10.96
N GLN A 25 -15.50 10.08 11.90
CA GLN A 25 -15.37 10.30 13.34
C GLN A 25 -13.98 10.81 13.77
N PHE A 26 -13.00 10.92 12.86
CA PHE A 26 -11.82 11.74 13.13
C PHE A 26 -12.23 13.21 12.94
N ASP A 27 -12.53 13.87 14.05
CA ASP A 27 -12.80 15.31 14.10
C ASP A 27 -11.52 16.11 13.76
N ASP A 28 -11.68 17.28 13.15
CA ASP A 28 -10.57 18.17 12.80
C ASP A 28 -9.79 18.60 14.05
N ASP A 29 -10.44 18.62 15.22
CA ASP A 29 -9.81 18.86 16.52
C ASP A 29 -8.95 17.67 17.01
N GLU A 30 -9.36 16.43 16.74
CA GLU A 30 -8.56 15.23 17.08
C GLU A 30 -7.34 15.14 16.14
N LEU A 31 -7.52 15.51 14.87
CA LEU A 31 -6.46 15.70 13.88
C LEU A 31 -5.51 16.86 14.22
N ALA A 32 -6.03 17.98 14.73
CA ALA A 32 -5.22 19.10 15.19
C ALA A 32 -4.44 18.73 16.46
N ARG A 33 -5.05 18.03 17.44
CA ARG A 33 -4.35 17.47 18.62
C ARG A 33 -3.28 16.45 18.23
N LEU A 34 -3.53 15.67 17.18
CA LEU A 34 -2.52 14.79 16.59
C LEU A 34 -1.32 15.59 16.07
N LEU A 35 -1.48 16.84 15.63
CA LEU A 35 -0.40 17.68 15.13
C LEU A 35 0.26 18.55 16.23
N ASP A 36 -0.46 18.86 17.31
CA ASP A 36 -0.02 19.86 18.32
C ASP A 36 0.59 19.25 19.61
N GLU A 37 0.56 17.93 19.80
CA GLU A 37 1.17 17.30 20.98
C GLU A 37 2.71 17.25 20.87
N PRO A 38 3.46 17.88 21.79
CA PRO A 38 4.91 17.81 21.80
C PRO A 38 5.35 16.36 22.07
N ALA A 39 6.24 15.84 21.22
CA ALA A 39 6.83 14.53 21.37
C ALA A 39 7.38 14.35 22.80
N ALA A 40 6.81 13.41 23.55
CA ALA A 40 7.33 13.03 24.85
C ALA A 40 8.82 12.66 24.69
N VAL A 41 9.66 13.37 25.46
CA VAL A 41 11.12 13.27 25.51
C VAL A 41 11.55 11.80 25.45
N ALA A 42 12.33 11.46 24.42
CA ALA A 42 12.89 10.13 24.24
C ALA A 42 13.80 9.75 25.42
N PRO A 43 13.76 8.50 25.93
CA PRO A 43 14.74 8.03 26.89
C PRO A 43 16.14 7.98 26.24
N GLU A 44 17.13 8.53 26.95
CA GLU A 44 18.54 8.50 26.60
C GLU A 44 19.01 7.07 26.27
N GLY A 45 19.56 6.88 25.07
CA GLY A 45 20.05 5.59 24.60
C GLY A 45 21.36 5.17 25.30
N PRO A 46 21.64 3.86 25.39
CA PRO A 46 22.85 3.36 26.03
C PRO A 46 24.12 3.62 25.21
N ASP A 47 25.20 3.88 25.95
CA ASP A 47 26.59 4.09 25.53
C ASP A 47 27.07 3.15 24.43
N ARG A 48 27.65 3.72 23.37
CA ARG A 48 28.18 3.04 22.17
C ARG A 48 29.67 2.69 22.24
N ASP A 49 30.28 2.64 23.42
CA ASP A 49 31.70 2.36 23.58
C ASP A 49 32.00 0.88 23.81
N LYS A 50 31.81 0.04 22.78
CA LYS A 50 32.38 -1.31 22.76
C LYS A 50 33.00 -1.66 21.41
N PRO A 51 34.33 -1.87 21.32
CA PRO A 51 35.00 -2.24 20.07
C PRO A 51 34.71 -3.69 19.69
N ALA A 52 34.47 -3.92 18.40
CA ALA A 52 34.25 -5.23 17.78
C ALA A 52 35.57 -6.02 17.64
N PRO A 53 35.57 -7.35 17.84
CA PRO A 53 36.74 -8.18 17.56
C PRO A 53 36.73 -8.79 16.16
N GLY A 54 37.89 -8.70 15.48
CA GLY A 54 38.47 -9.79 14.71
C GLY A 54 38.00 -10.01 13.26
N ALA A 55 38.64 -9.32 12.32
CA ALA A 55 38.62 -9.67 10.90
C ALA A 55 39.41 -10.98 10.65
N GLY A 56 38.74 -11.99 10.11
CA GLY A 56 39.35 -13.22 9.60
C GLY A 56 39.64 -13.11 8.10
N GLU A 57 40.81 -13.59 7.69
CA GLU A 57 41.38 -13.52 6.34
C GLU A 57 40.57 -14.31 5.29
N PRO A 58 40.48 -13.84 4.03
CA PRO A 58 39.92 -14.62 2.93
C PRO A 58 40.98 -15.53 2.29
N GLY A 59 40.69 -16.84 2.25
CA GLY A 59 41.45 -17.82 1.46
C GLY A 59 41.09 -17.76 -0.04
N PRO A 60 42.03 -18.13 -0.94
CA PRO A 60 41.76 -18.16 -2.37
C PRO A 60 41.01 -19.44 -2.74
N SER A 61 39.89 -19.30 -3.44
CA SER A 61 39.24 -20.43 -4.12
C SER A 61 39.26 -20.23 -5.63
N THR A 62 39.44 -21.34 -6.32
CA THR A 62 40.00 -21.46 -7.67
C THR A 62 38.99 -22.22 -8.53
N VAL A 63 38.87 -21.84 -9.83
CA VAL A 63 38.31 -22.62 -10.99
C VAL A 63 36.78 -22.92 -10.87
N VAL A 64 35.93 -22.94 -11.90
CA VAL A 64 36.04 -23.47 -13.27
C VAL A 64 34.97 -22.85 -14.21
N ASP A 65 35.36 -22.74 -15.48
CA ASP A 65 34.55 -22.63 -16.71
C ASP A 65 33.13 -23.22 -16.68
N ASP A 66 32.18 -22.46 -17.21
CA ASP A 66 31.22 -22.96 -18.21
C ASP A 66 30.57 -21.74 -18.92
N VAL A 67 30.97 -21.50 -20.17
CA VAL A 67 30.41 -20.46 -21.03
C VAL A 67 29.26 -21.10 -21.82
N PRO A 68 27.99 -20.68 -21.62
CA PRO A 68 26.89 -21.19 -22.42
C PRO A 68 27.02 -20.73 -23.88
N GLU A 69 26.85 -21.68 -24.79
CA GLU A 69 26.80 -21.49 -26.24
C GLU A 69 25.63 -20.56 -26.60
N PHE A 70 25.95 -19.43 -27.23
CA PHE A 70 25.02 -18.36 -27.56
C PHE A 70 24.21 -18.75 -28.80
N GLU A 71 22.93 -19.13 -28.63
CA GLU A 71 22.01 -19.31 -29.76
C GLU A 71 21.81 -17.98 -30.51
N PRO A 72 21.91 -17.96 -31.85
CA PRO A 72 21.65 -16.76 -32.62
C PRO A 72 20.17 -16.34 -32.53
N PRO A 73 19.88 -15.03 -32.44
CA PRO A 73 18.52 -14.52 -32.33
C PRO A 73 17.69 -14.87 -33.58
N ALA A 74 16.43 -15.26 -33.35
CA ALA A 74 15.46 -15.54 -34.41
C ALA A 74 15.26 -14.31 -35.32
N PRO A 75 15.03 -14.53 -36.64
CA PRO A 75 14.83 -13.44 -37.59
C PRO A 75 13.57 -12.64 -37.25
N ASP A 76 13.69 -11.31 -37.33
CA ASP A 76 12.58 -10.37 -37.13
C ASP A 76 11.41 -10.68 -38.07
N PRO A 77 10.15 -10.61 -37.58
CA PRO A 77 8.98 -10.77 -38.43
C PRO A 77 8.90 -9.65 -39.49
N PRO A 78 8.34 -9.94 -40.68
CA PRO A 78 8.25 -8.98 -41.78
C PRO A 78 7.48 -7.72 -41.36
N ARG A 79 8.11 -6.55 -41.54
CA ARG A 79 7.60 -5.21 -41.18
C ARG A 79 6.23 -4.86 -41.79
N ASP A 80 5.81 -5.58 -42.83
CA ASP A 80 4.64 -5.20 -43.62
C ASP A 80 3.30 -5.51 -42.91
N GLU A 81 3.25 -6.47 -41.99
CA GLU A 81 2.00 -6.77 -41.24
C GLU A 81 1.70 -5.76 -40.11
N ALA A 82 2.73 -5.10 -39.57
CA ALA A 82 2.56 -4.11 -38.50
C ALA A 82 1.97 -2.79 -39.01
N ILE A 83 2.24 -2.42 -40.26
CA ILE A 83 1.74 -1.19 -40.89
C ILE A 83 0.24 -1.31 -41.23
N ILE A 84 -0.20 -2.51 -41.63
CA ILE A 84 -1.61 -2.78 -41.97
C ILE A 84 -2.49 -2.70 -40.71
N ARG A 85 -2.07 -3.31 -39.58
CA ARG A 85 -2.84 -3.22 -38.31
C ARG A 85 -2.89 -1.82 -37.70
N ALA A 86 -1.86 -1.00 -37.88
CA ALA A 86 -1.85 0.36 -37.34
C ALA A 86 -2.85 1.28 -38.07
N SER A 87 -3.11 1.01 -39.35
CA SER A 87 -4.04 1.82 -40.16
C SER A 87 -5.50 1.54 -39.81
N GLU A 88 -5.85 0.29 -39.48
CA GLU A 88 -7.22 -0.12 -39.16
C GLU A 88 -7.70 0.44 -37.79
N VAL A 89 -6.79 0.62 -36.83
CA VAL A 89 -7.10 1.20 -35.51
C VAL A 89 -7.34 2.71 -35.60
N ALA A 90 -6.67 3.41 -36.54
CA ALA A 90 -6.84 4.85 -36.73
C ALA A 90 -8.23 5.19 -37.28
N GLU A 91 -8.77 4.40 -38.22
CA GLU A 91 -10.10 4.64 -38.81
C GLU A 91 -11.25 4.40 -37.80
N ASP A 92 -11.11 3.42 -36.90
CA ASP A 92 -12.15 3.16 -35.88
C ASP A 92 -12.18 4.25 -34.80
N GLN A 93 -11.04 4.89 -34.51
CA GLN A 93 -10.94 5.98 -33.56
C GLN A 93 -11.58 7.27 -34.12
N GLU A 94 -11.40 7.55 -35.40
CA GLU A 94 -12.02 8.69 -36.09
C GLU A 94 -13.55 8.55 -36.16
N ARG A 95 -14.06 7.32 -36.39
CA ARG A 95 -15.50 7.03 -36.37
C ARG A 95 -16.14 7.20 -34.99
N ARG A 96 -15.43 6.91 -33.91
CA ARG A 96 -15.93 7.14 -32.53
C ARG A 96 -15.99 8.63 -32.21
N GLN A 97 -14.95 9.39 -32.56
CA GLN A 97 -14.94 10.84 -32.33
C GLN A 97 -16.04 11.58 -33.10
N ALA A 98 -16.36 11.14 -34.33
CA ALA A 98 -17.46 11.71 -35.10
C ALA A 98 -18.84 11.46 -34.44
N ARG A 99 -19.04 10.28 -33.83
CA ARG A 99 -20.29 9.96 -33.12
C ARG A 99 -20.46 10.77 -31.84
N ASP A 100 -19.38 10.96 -31.09
CA ASP A 100 -19.42 11.73 -29.84
C ASP A 100 -19.68 13.22 -30.10
N GLN A 101 -19.17 13.78 -31.22
CA GLN A 101 -19.45 15.18 -31.60
C GLN A 101 -20.90 15.41 -32.03
N ASP A 102 -21.52 14.46 -32.73
CA ASP A 102 -22.94 14.58 -33.10
C ASP A 102 -23.86 14.43 -31.87
N GLN A 103 -23.48 13.61 -30.89
CA GLN A 103 -24.25 13.46 -29.65
C GLN A 103 -24.24 14.72 -28.77
N ALA A 104 -23.16 15.50 -28.81
CA ALA A 104 -23.05 16.76 -28.07
C ALA A 104 -23.92 17.90 -28.64
N ARG A 105 -24.34 17.82 -29.92
CA ARG A 105 -25.15 18.87 -30.58
C ARG A 105 -26.64 18.76 -30.28
N ASP A 106 -27.13 17.57 -29.96
CA ASP A 106 -28.55 17.31 -29.66
C ASP A 106 -28.89 17.47 -28.17
N GLN A 107 -27.94 17.87 -27.33
CA GLN A 107 -28.21 18.17 -25.92
C GLN A 107 -28.86 19.57 -25.81
N PRO A 108 -30.13 19.67 -25.39
CA PRO A 108 -30.78 20.96 -25.24
C PRO A 108 -30.08 21.79 -24.14
N PRO A 109 -29.77 23.08 -24.37
CA PRO A 109 -29.24 23.93 -23.33
C PRO A 109 -30.33 24.22 -22.30
N GLY A 110 -30.33 23.52 -21.17
CA GLY A 110 -31.23 23.88 -20.09
C GLY A 110 -31.25 22.94 -18.90
N ARG A 111 -30.68 23.40 -17.78
CA ARG A 111 -31.38 23.66 -16.49
C ARG A 111 -30.48 23.69 -15.24
N ASP A 112 -29.16 23.62 -15.36
CA ASP A 112 -28.32 23.40 -14.17
C ASP A 112 -27.89 24.65 -13.38
N ASP A 113 -28.03 25.86 -13.91
CA ASP A 113 -27.59 27.09 -13.18
C ASP A 113 -28.40 27.46 -11.93
N ARG A 114 -29.55 26.82 -11.69
CA ARG A 114 -30.39 27.10 -10.49
C ARG A 114 -30.23 26.11 -9.35
N LEU A 115 -29.55 24.98 -9.56
CA LEU A 115 -29.29 24.01 -8.49
C LEU A 115 -27.94 24.23 -7.82
N GLU A 116 -26.97 24.83 -8.51
CA GLU A 116 -25.65 25.13 -7.94
C GLU A 116 -25.71 26.16 -6.80
N THR A 117 -26.61 27.15 -6.88
CA THR A 117 -26.74 28.18 -5.82
C THR A 117 -27.36 27.62 -4.54
N THR A 118 -28.27 26.65 -4.63
CA THR A 118 -28.85 26.00 -3.44
C THR A 118 -27.95 24.94 -2.79
N LEU A 119 -26.99 24.37 -3.54
CA LEU A 119 -26.01 23.44 -2.97
C LEU A 119 -24.85 24.18 -2.29
N LEU A 120 -24.46 25.35 -2.79
CA LEU A 120 -23.43 26.18 -2.15
C LEU A 120 -23.90 26.75 -0.81
N ASP A 121 -25.16 27.20 -0.71
CA ASP A 121 -25.74 27.68 0.56
C ASP A 121 -25.92 26.55 1.59
N ARG A 122 -26.13 25.30 1.14
CA ARG A 122 -26.20 24.14 2.04
C ARG A 122 -24.83 23.68 2.51
N ALA A 123 -23.81 23.74 1.65
CA ALA A 123 -22.43 23.44 2.02
C ALA A 123 -21.86 24.43 3.04
N LEU A 124 -22.27 25.71 2.99
CA LEU A 124 -21.86 26.73 3.98
C LEU A 124 -22.64 26.64 5.30
N GLN A 125 -23.76 25.91 5.35
CA GLN A 125 -24.55 25.67 6.57
C GLN A 125 -24.17 24.39 7.31
N GLU A 126 -23.41 23.49 6.68
CA GLU A 126 -22.91 22.25 7.32
C GLU A 126 -21.63 22.46 8.14
N ASP A 127 -20.97 23.62 8.03
CA ASP A 127 -19.77 23.99 8.82
C ASP A 127 -20.08 24.55 10.23
N ALA A 128 -21.33 24.45 10.68
CA ALA A 128 -21.75 24.82 12.03
C ALA A 128 -22.43 23.64 12.73
N GLU A 129 -21.77 22.49 12.79
CA GLU A 129 -22.16 21.44 13.75
C GLU A 129 -21.98 21.99 15.18
N PRO A 130 -22.97 21.81 16.08
CA PRO A 130 -22.78 22.12 17.50
C PRO A 130 -21.70 21.21 18.06
N ALA A 131 -20.71 21.79 18.76
CA ALA A 131 -19.69 21.10 19.53
C ALA A 131 -20.32 19.91 20.28
N ARG A 132 -20.00 18.69 19.83
CA ARG A 132 -20.38 17.46 20.53
C ARG A 132 -19.43 17.30 21.71
N ASP A 133 -19.75 17.95 22.82
CA ASP A 133 -18.96 17.96 24.06
C ASP A 133 -18.84 16.60 24.80
N ASP A 134 -19.27 15.48 24.19
CA ASP A 134 -19.30 14.16 24.84
C ASP A 134 -18.76 13.03 23.93
N GLU A 135 -17.72 13.28 23.13
CA GLU A 135 -16.95 12.14 22.61
C GLU A 135 -16.14 11.53 23.76
N PRO A 136 -16.33 10.23 24.08
CA PRO A 136 -15.57 9.60 25.15
C PRO A 136 -14.10 9.62 24.74
N GLU A 137 -13.28 10.38 25.48
CA GLU A 137 -11.82 10.39 25.32
C GLU A 137 -11.33 8.94 25.25
N ARG A 138 -10.99 8.47 24.04
CA ARG A 138 -10.49 7.11 23.86
C ARG A 138 -9.23 7.00 24.72
N ALA A 139 -9.26 6.06 25.68
CA ALA A 139 -8.13 5.87 26.59
C ALA A 139 -6.84 5.70 25.76
N ARG A 140 -5.74 6.31 26.20
CA ARG A 140 -4.43 6.39 25.50
C ARG A 140 -3.77 5.03 25.13
N GLY A 141 -4.46 3.91 25.28
CA GLY A 141 -4.08 2.58 24.82
C GLY A 141 -5.20 1.84 24.09
N ALA A 142 -6.19 2.56 23.53
CA ALA A 142 -7.31 1.97 22.84
C ALA A 142 -6.84 1.07 21.68
N VAL A 143 -7.41 -0.14 21.65
CA VAL A 143 -7.29 -1.07 20.53
C VAL A 143 -8.22 -0.55 19.43
N VAL A 144 -7.69 -0.33 18.23
CA VAL A 144 -8.47 0.16 17.07
C VAL A 144 -8.92 -0.99 16.18
N ALA A 145 -8.15 -2.07 16.19
CA ALA A 145 -8.53 -3.33 15.57
C ALA A 145 -7.78 -4.48 16.25
N SER A 146 -8.34 -5.68 16.15
CA SER A 146 -7.67 -6.92 16.48
C SER A 146 -7.77 -7.87 15.28
N VAL A 147 -6.68 -8.59 15.01
CA VAL A 147 -6.61 -9.61 13.98
C VAL A 147 -6.25 -10.91 14.69
N GLY A 148 -7.20 -11.82 14.86
CA GLY A 148 -6.97 -13.01 15.69
C GLY A 148 -6.54 -12.63 17.11
N GLU A 149 -5.31 -13.01 17.49
CA GLU A 149 -4.72 -12.69 18.82
C GLU A 149 -3.94 -11.37 18.87
N GLU A 150 -3.66 -10.74 17.72
CA GLU A 150 -2.85 -9.53 17.65
C GLU A 150 -3.71 -8.26 17.73
N GLU A 151 -3.31 -7.33 18.59
CA GLU A 151 -3.98 -6.04 18.78
C GLU A 151 -3.25 -4.92 18.02
N ILE A 152 -3.98 -4.19 17.18
CA ILE A 152 -3.52 -2.94 16.59
C ILE A 152 -3.99 -1.80 17.48
N ARG A 153 -3.03 -1.03 18.01
CA ARG A 153 -3.29 0.03 19.00
C ARG A 153 -3.20 1.42 18.39
N LEU A 154 -4.09 2.32 18.82
CA LEU A 154 -4.13 3.71 18.33
C LEU A 154 -2.78 4.46 18.46
N PRO A 155 -2.03 4.38 19.57
CA PRO A 155 -0.78 5.14 19.70
C PRO A 155 0.29 4.74 18.68
N GLU A 156 0.28 3.49 18.23
CA GLU A 156 1.23 3.01 17.23
C GLU A 156 0.88 3.48 15.83
N LEU A 157 -0.41 3.41 15.49
CA LEU A 157 -0.99 3.95 14.26
C LEU A 157 -0.72 5.46 14.16
N THR A 158 -1.05 6.20 15.22
CA THR A 158 -0.76 7.64 15.37
C THR A 158 0.72 7.94 15.16
N ARG A 159 1.62 7.17 15.81
CA ARG A 159 3.07 7.39 15.67
C ARG A 159 3.55 7.15 14.24
N SER A 160 3.03 6.11 13.57
CA SER A 160 3.39 5.83 12.18
C SER A 160 2.91 6.93 11.24
N VAL A 161 1.65 7.35 11.37
CA VAL A 161 1.05 8.41 10.56
C VAL A 161 1.76 9.75 10.79
N ARG A 162 2.08 10.12 12.04
CA ARG A 162 2.89 11.32 12.34
C ARG A 162 4.24 11.29 11.61
N ARG A 163 4.96 10.17 11.67
CA ARG A 163 6.23 10.03 10.94
C ARG A 163 6.09 10.19 9.43
N ARG A 164 4.95 9.79 8.84
CA ARG A 164 4.68 10.02 7.40
C ARG A 164 4.41 11.49 7.12
N ILE A 165 3.65 12.15 7.98
CA ILE A 165 3.38 13.59 7.90
C ILE A 165 4.69 14.38 7.98
N ASP A 166 5.60 14.01 8.89
CA ASP A 166 6.91 14.65 9.05
C ASP A 166 7.82 14.52 7.81
N ARG A 167 7.56 13.54 6.94
CA ARG A 167 8.30 13.29 5.69
C ARG A 167 7.67 13.97 4.47
N LEU A 168 6.51 14.61 4.62
CA LEU A 168 5.90 15.32 3.51
C LEU A 168 6.80 16.46 3.03
N PRO A 169 6.84 16.75 1.71
CA PRO A 169 7.64 17.84 1.19
C PRO A 169 7.24 19.18 1.83
N GLU A 170 8.25 20.00 2.15
CA GLU A 170 8.09 21.25 2.88
C GLU A 170 7.03 22.17 2.23
N GLY A 171 6.17 22.77 3.06
CA GLY A 171 5.17 23.74 2.62
C GLY A 171 3.82 23.16 2.20
N ARG A 172 3.61 21.84 2.30
CA ARG A 172 2.30 21.22 2.09
C ARG A 172 1.73 20.71 3.42
N PRO A 173 0.84 21.46 4.09
CA PRO A 173 0.14 20.91 5.26
C PRO A 173 -0.67 19.69 4.84
N PRO A 174 -0.69 18.61 5.63
CA PRO A 174 -1.47 17.42 5.31
C PRO A 174 -2.95 17.79 5.29
N ASN A 175 -3.64 17.50 4.18
CA ASN A 175 -5.08 17.64 4.15
C ASN A 175 -5.75 16.41 4.78
N ARG A 176 -6.97 16.57 5.29
CA ARG A 176 -7.75 15.50 5.95
C ARG A 176 -7.82 14.22 5.10
N ARG A 177 -8.06 14.35 3.80
CA ARG A 177 -8.16 13.22 2.87
C ARG A 177 -6.85 12.41 2.79
N LEU A 178 -5.71 13.07 2.78
CA LEU A 178 -4.39 12.45 2.76
C LEU A 178 -4.13 11.70 4.06
N VAL A 179 -4.43 12.31 5.22
CA VAL A 179 -4.26 11.65 6.52
C VAL A 179 -5.14 10.41 6.64
N ILE A 180 -6.41 10.51 6.23
CA ILE A 180 -7.33 9.36 6.15
C ILE A 180 -6.75 8.26 5.26
N GLY A 181 -6.15 8.62 4.12
CA GLY A 181 -5.46 7.69 3.22
C GLY A 181 -4.27 7.00 3.90
N MET A 182 -3.42 7.76 4.60
CA MET A 182 -2.28 7.25 5.35
C MET A 182 -2.70 6.29 6.47
N VAL A 183 -3.72 6.66 7.24
CA VAL A 183 -4.29 5.82 8.32
C VAL A 183 -4.80 4.50 7.75
N ARG A 184 -5.57 4.56 6.65
CA ARG A 184 -6.09 3.34 5.99
C ARG A 184 -4.95 2.45 5.49
N ALA A 185 -3.96 3.02 4.81
CA ALA A 185 -2.83 2.26 4.28
C ALA A 185 -2.01 1.58 5.38
N GLU A 186 -1.74 2.29 6.49
CA GLU A 186 -1.03 1.73 7.65
C GLU A 186 -1.84 0.62 8.32
N MET A 187 -3.15 0.82 8.52
CA MET A 187 -4.04 -0.21 9.07
C MET A 187 -4.05 -1.47 8.21
N GLU A 188 -4.22 -1.31 6.89
CA GLU A 188 -4.24 -2.42 5.94
C GLU A 188 -2.91 -3.18 5.95
N SER A 189 -1.78 -2.45 5.94
CA SER A 189 -0.44 -3.05 6.02
C SER A 189 -0.28 -3.89 7.29
N ARG A 190 -0.67 -3.37 8.45
CA ARG A 190 -0.61 -4.09 9.72
C ARG A 190 -1.51 -5.32 9.76
N ILE A 191 -2.74 -5.20 9.26
CA ILE A 191 -3.66 -6.33 9.18
C ILE A 191 -3.06 -7.44 8.32
N LEU A 192 -2.60 -7.11 7.11
CA LEU A 192 -2.00 -8.09 6.19
C LEU A 192 -0.77 -8.76 6.80
N SER A 193 0.14 -8.00 7.38
CA SER A 193 1.31 -8.55 8.07
C SER A 193 0.88 -9.49 9.20
N SER A 194 -0.06 -9.07 10.05
CA SER A 194 -0.54 -9.87 11.17
C SER A 194 -1.16 -11.21 10.72
N LEU A 195 -2.02 -11.20 9.69
CA LEU A 195 -2.64 -12.40 9.13
C LEU A 195 -1.60 -13.42 8.69
N VAL A 196 -0.63 -12.96 7.89
CA VAL A 196 0.39 -13.82 7.31
C VAL A 196 1.34 -14.34 8.40
N GLU A 197 1.65 -13.52 9.39
CA GLU A 197 2.55 -13.90 10.49
C GLU A 197 1.94 -14.92 11.44
N GLN A 198 0.67 -14.76 11.79
CA GLN A 198 -0.07 -15.75 12.57
C GLN A 198 -0.15 -17.09 11.83
N GLN A 199 -0.38 -17.05 10.52
CA GLN A 199 -0.38 -18.26 9.71
C GLN A 199 1.02 -18.88 9.61
N ALA A 200 2.06 -18.07 9.45
CA ALA A 200 3.44 -18.54 9.42
C ALA A 200 3.84 -19.21 10.74
N ALA A 201 3.39 -18.68 11.88
CA ALA A 201 3.59 -19.31 13.18
C ALA A 201 2.95 -20.71 13.26
N GLN A 202 1.79 -20.92 12.61
CA GLN A 202 1.11 -22.22 12.59
C GLN A 202 1.74 -23.22 11.61
N VAL A 203 2.17 -22.77 10.43
CA VAL A 203 2.67 -23.64 9.34
C VAL A 203 4.15 -23.98 9.50
N ILE A 204 4.97 -22.99 9.85
CA ILE A 204 6.43 -23.16 9.96
C ILE A 204 6.80 -23.66 11.36
N GLY A 205 6.13 -23.16 12.40
CA GLY A 205 6.28 -23.61 13.79
C GLY A 205 7.62 -23.22 14.45
N ASP A 206 8.74 -23.29 13.73
CA ASP A 206 10.07 -22.92 14.22
C ASP A 206 10.40 -21.44 13.99
N ASP A 207 10.66 -20.73 15.07
CA ASP A 207 11.01 -19.31 15.05
C ASP A 207 12.33 -19.04 14.32
N SER A 208 13.27 -19.99 14.38
CA SER A 208 14.58 -19.84 13.74
C SER A 208 14.45 -19.91 12.21
N GLU A 209 13.67 -20.86 11.72
CA GLU A 209 13.33 -20.97 10.31
C GLU A 209 12.54 -19.75 9.80
N ARG A 210 11.57 -19.24 10.57
CA ARG A 210 10.85 -18.00 10.21
C ARG A 210 11.80 -16.80 10.12
N ALA A 211 12.76 -16.69 11.04
CA ALA A 211 13.76 -15.61 11.01
C ALA A 211 14.67 -15.71 9.77
N VAL A 212 15.12 -16.91 9.41
CA VAL A 212 15.91 -17.16 8.19
C VAL A 212 15.11 -16.80 6.94
N LEU A 213 13.84 -17.20 6.88
CA LEU A 213 12.96 -16.88 5.76
C LEU A 213 12.80 -15.36 5.61
N ARG A 214 12.52 -14.63 6.70
CA ARG A 214 12.41 -13.16 6.66
C ARG A 214 13.72 -12.50 6.22
N ALA A 215 14.86 -13.00 6.68
CA ALA A 215 16.15 -12.49 6.23
C ALA A 215 16.37 -12.71 4.73
N SER A 216 15.93 -13.85 4.19
CA SER A 216 15.92 -14.10 2.74
C SER A 216 14.99 -13.13 2.00
N LEU A 217 13.76 -12.93 2.47
CA LEU A 217 12.82 -12.00 1.83
C LEU A 217 13.33 -10.55 1.84
N ALA A 218 13.93 -10.10 2.94
CA ALA A 218 14.54 -8.78 3.03
C ALA A 218 15.70 -8.62 2.04
N ARG A 219 16.46 -9.70 1.83
CA ARG A 219 17.53 -9.74 0.82
C ARG A 219 16.96 -9.64 -0.59
N ASP A 220 15.97 -10.47 -0.94
CA ASP A 220 15.30 -10.48 -2.24
C ASP A 220 14.69 -9.10 -2.56
N TRP A 221 14.10 -8.44 -1.56
CA TRP A 221 13.62 -7.06 -1.68
C TRP A 221 14.75 -6.10 -2.10
N SER A 222 15.89 -6.16 -1.40
CA SER A 222 16.99 -5.22 -1.63
C SER A 222 17.81 -5.51 -2.89
N GLU A 223 17.99 -6.78 -3.25
CA GLU A 223 18.86 -7.22 -4.35
C GLU A 223 18.11 -7.28 -5.69
N ASP A 224 16.81 -7.62 -5.67
CA ASP A 224 16.04 -7.88 -6.89
C ASP A 224 14.86 -6.92 -7.08
N GLU A 225 13.92 -6.87 -6.12
CA GLU A 225 12.65 -6.15 -6.33
C GLU A 225 12.85 -4.62 -6.34
N LEU A 226 13.55 -4.07 -5.35
CA LEU A 226 13.77 -2.63 -5.24
C LEU A 226 14.54 -2.07 -6.46
N PRO A 227 15.67 -2.66 -6.90
CA PRO A 227 16.33 -2.25 -8.14
C PRO A 227 15.42 -2.34 -9.36
N GLY A 228 14.58 -3.38 -9.43
CA GLY A 228 13.58 -3.54 -10.49
C GLY A 228 12.52 -2.43 -10.51
N ILE A 229 12.06 -1.98 -9.34
CA ILE A 229 11.15 -0.83 -9.21
C ILE A 229 11.85 0.46 -9.64
N LEU A 230 13.06 0.73 -9.14
CA LEU A 230 13.83 1.93 -9.47
C LEU A 230 14.08 2.04 -10.98
N HIS A 231 14.47 0.92 -11.61
CA HIS A 231 14.68 0.88 -13.06
C HIS A 231 13.39 1.14 -13.85
N ARG A 232 12.26 0.52 -13.46
CA ARG A 232 10.96 0.74 -14.12
C ARG A 232 10.45 2.17 -13.98
N GLU A 233 10.65 2.77 -12.81
CA GLU A 233 10.21 4.14 -12.53
C GLU A 233 11.19 5.21 -13.02
N GLY A 234 12.36 4.81 -13.52
CA GLY A 234 13.40 5.73 -13.99
C GLY A 234 13.99 6.59 -12.87
N LEU A 235 14.04 6.06 -11.64
CA LEU A 235 14.53 6.76 -10.46
C LEU A 235 15.97 6.35 -10.14
N PRO A 236 16.82 7.31 -9.71
CA PRO A 236 18.25 7.05 -9.52
C PRO A 236 18.58 6.24 -8.27
N ASP A 237 17.79 6.38 -7.21
CA ASP A 237 18.07 5.80 -5.90
C ASP A 237 16.78 5.61 -5.06
N PRO A 238 16.84 4.84 -3.96
CA PRO A 238 15.69 4.62 -3.07
C PRO A 238 15.13 5.90 -2.44
N ASP A 239 15.96 6.90 -2.19
CA ASP A 239 15.53 8.16 -1.56
C ASP A 239 14.63 8.96 -2.51
N ALA A 240 14.94 8.98 -3.81
CA ALA A 240 14.10 9.57 -4.84
C ALA A 240 12.74 8.85 -4.98
N LEU A 241 12.73 7.52 -4.79
CA LEU A 241 11.48 6.75 -4.75
C LEU A 241 10.66 7.04 -3.49
N ASP A 242 11.28 7.09 -2.31
CA ASP A 242 10.59 7.44 -1.07
C ASP A 242 10.00 8.85 -1.13
N ALA A 243 10.75 9.83 -1.64
CA ALA A 243 10.28 11.20 -1.84
C ALA A 243 9.07 11.26 -2.78
N ARG A 244 9.08 10.49 -3.88
CA ARG A 244 7.94 10.41 -4.80
C ARG A 244 6.73 9.72 -4.16
N LEU A 245 6.94 8.68 -3.37
CA LEU A 245 5.85 7.99 -2.65
C LEU A 245 5.23 8.89 -1.57
N ALA A 246 6.03 9.73 -0.92
CA ALA A 246 5.57 10.67 0.10
C ALA A 246 4.56 11.68 -0.47
N GLU A 247 4.63 12.03 -1.76
CA GLU A 247 3.61 12.87 -2.42
C GLU A 247 2.20 12.25 -2.36
N ASP A 248 2.12 10.91 -2.34
CA ASP A 248 0.90 10.12 -2.22
C ASP A 248 0.60 9.70 -0.76
N GLY A 249 1.41 10.12 0.21
CA GLY A 249 1.32 9.68 1.61
C GLY A 249 1.73 8.22 1.84
N ARG A 250 2.48 7.65 0.91
CA ARG A 250 3.06 6.31 1.01
C ARG A 250 4.54 6.42 1.37
N SER A 251 5.11 5.31 1.81
CA SER A 251 6.53 5.20 2.11
C SER A 251 7.14 3.98 1.43
N LEU A 252 8.45 3.98 1.25
CA LEU A 252 9.19 2.82 0.77
C LEU A 252 9.02 1.61 1.70
N ASP A 253 8.93 1.87 3.01
CA ASP A 253 8.65 0.84 4.02
C ASP A 253 7.29 0.14 3.77
N ASP A 254 6.27 0.86 3.29
CA ASP A 254 4.97 0.26 2.94
C ASP A 254 5.09 -0.75 1.81
N LEU A 255 5.88 -0.40 0.77
CA LEU A 255 6.11 -1.29 -0.35
C LEU A 255 6.90 -2.53 0.09
N ARG A 256 7.91 -2.35 0.94
CA ARG A 256 8.66 -3.46 1.51
C ARG A 256 7.75 -4.38 2.32
N THR A 257 6.97 -3.84 3.25
CA THR A 257 6.07 -4.64 4.09
C THR A 257 5.02 -5.37 3.26
N ALA A 258 4.46 -4.72 2.24
CA ALA A 258 3.52 -5.36 1.32
C ALA A 258 4.17 -6.47 0.49
N PHE A 259 5.41 -6.28 0.05
CA PHE A 259 6.20 -7.31 -0.63
C PHE A 259 6.47 -8.51 0.29
N GLU A 260 6.99 -8.26 1.50
CA GLU A 260 7.31 -9.30 2.48
C GLU A 260 6.08 -10.14 2.84
N ALA A 261 4.95 -9.49 3.13
CA ALA A 261 3.70 -10.18 3.43
C ALA A 261 3.24 -11.08 2.27
N ARG A 262 3.28 -10.58 1.03
CA ARG A 262 2.89 -11.37 -0.16
C ARG A 262 3.87 -12.49 -0.47
N ALA A 263 5.18 -12.25 -0.33
CA ALA A 263 6.20 -13.25 -0.57
C ALA A 263 6.13 -14.37 0.48
N LEU A 264 5.91 -14.01 1.74
CA LEU A 264 5.66 -14.96 2.82
C LEU A 264 4.37 -15.75 2.57
N ALA A 265 3.28 -15.10 2.14
CA ALA A 265 2.05 -15.78 1.76
C ALA A 265 2.26 -16.83 0.65
N ARG A 266 3.06 -16.51 -0.40
CA ARG A 266 3.43 -17.49 -1.44
C ARG A 266 4.23 -18.67 -0.89
N GLU A 267 5.13 -18.44 0.06
CA GLU A 267 5.85 -19.53 0.73
C GLU A 267 4.90 -20.41 1.54
N LEU A 268 3.91 -19.82 2.23
CA LEU A 268 2.91 -20.59 2.98
C LEU A 268 2.04 -21.43 2.05
N ILE A 269 1.53 -20.87 0.94
CA ILE A 269 0.80 -21.61 -0.10
C ILE A 269 1.61 -22.83 -0.57
N ARG A 270 2.91 -22.63 -0.86
CA ARG A 270 3.81 -23.72 -1.28
C ARG A 270 3.97 -24.79 -0.20
N ARG A 271 4.17 -24.41 1.06
CA ARG A 271 4.36 -25.34 2.18
C ARG A 271 3.11 -26.13 2.55
N GLU A 272 1.96 -25.49 2.46
CA GLU A 272 0.66 -26.13 2.70
C GLU A 272 0.22 -27.02 1.52
N GLY A 273 0.93 -26.95 0.38
CA GLY A 273 0.59 -27.71 -0.83
C GLY A 273 -0.75 -27.26 -1.43
N LEU A 274 -1.12 -25.99 -1.23
CA LEU A 274 -2.34 -25.43 -1.77
C LEU A 274 -2.17 -25.10 -3.25
N ASP A 275 -3.11 -25.55 -4.07
CA ASP A 275 -3.21 -25.21 -5.48
C ASP A 275 -3.96 -23.87 -5.63
N VAL A 276 -3.42 -22.83 -5.02
CA VAL A 276 -3.96 -21.47 -5.10
C VAL A 276 -3.01 -20.64 -5.96
N GLU A 277 -3.46 -20.29 -7.15
CA GLU A 277 -2.67 -19.49 -8.09
C GLU A 277 -2.60 -18.01 -7.67
N ASP A 278 -3.63 -17.51 -6.97
CA ASP A 278 -3.73 -16.10 -6.56
C ASP A 278 -3.45 -15.91 -5.06
N VAL A 279 -2.46 -15.07 -4.75
CA VAL A 279 -2.12 -14.71 -3.36
C VAL A 279 -3.26 -13.98 -2.69
N ASP A 280 -4.01 -13.15 -3.42
CA ASP A 280 -5.09 -12.35 -2.83
C ASP A 280 -6.25 -13.26 -2.37
N ASP A 281 -6.60 -14.31 -3.12
CA ASP A 281 -7.57 -15.34 -2.71
C ASP A 281 -7.12 -16.06 -1.42
N TYR A 282 -5.82 -16.33 -1.30
CA TYR A 282 -5.27 -16.94 -0.09
C TYR A 282 -5.35 -15.98 1.11
N LEU A 283 -5.02 -14.70 0.92
CA LEU A 283 -5.13 -13.68 1.96
C LEU A 283 -6.59 -13.51 2.42
N ASP A 284 -7.56 -13.59 1.51
CA ASP A 284 -8.98 -13.56 1.87
C ASP A 284 -9.38 -14.78 2.71
N ARG A 285 -8.89 -15.98 2.39
CA ARG A 285 -9.09 -17.16 3.27
C ARG A 285 -8.45 -16.98 4.65
N LEU A 286 -7.31 -16.28 4.74
CA LEU A 286 -6.72 -15.95 6.04
C LEU A 286 -7.59 -14.99 6.84
N ARG A 287 -8.27 -14.03 6.19
CA ARG A 287 -9.23 -13.14 6.87
C ARG A 287 -10.40 -13.91 7.47
N ASP A 288 -10.87 -14.97 6.79
CA ASP A 288 -11.92 -15.85 7.33
C ASP A 288 -11.42 -16.66 8.54
N ARG A 289 -10.14 -17.06 8.51
CA ARG A 289 -9.50 -17.86 9.58
C ARG A 289 -9.16 -17.04 10.81
N PHE A 290 -8.70 -15.81 10.62
CA PHE A 290 -8.28 -14.89 11.68
C PHE A 290 -9.24 -13.71 11.70
N PRO A 291 -10.30 -13.76 12.52
CA PRO A 291 -11.34 -12.76 12.49
C PRO A 291 -10.76 -11.38 12.79
N ILE A 292 -11.16 -10.40 11.97
CA ILE A 292 -10.78 -9.01 12.12
C ILE A 292 -11.92 -8.29 12.81
N ALA A 293 -11.69 -7.81 14.03
CA ALA A 293 -12.61 -6.88 14.70
C ALA A 293 -12.01 -5.48 14.63
N SER A 294 -12.80 -4.46 14.28
CA SER A 294 -12.33 -3.09 14.28
C SER A 294 -13.39 -2.14 14.79
N ASP A 295 -13.01 -1.32 15.77
CA ASP A 295 -13.84 -0.25 16.32
C ASP A 295 -14.01 0.92 15.34
N LEU A 296 -13.22 0.92 14.25
CA LEU A 296 -13.32 1.90 13.15
C LEU A 296 -14.34 1.49 12.09
N ILE A 297 -14.88 0.27 12.15
CA ILE A 297 -15.93 -0.19 11.24
C ILE A 297 -17.25 -0.16 12.02
N PRO A 298 -18.20 0.75 11.71
CA PRO A 298 -19.46 0.79 12.42
C PRO A 298 -20.24 -0.51 12.18
N PRO A 299 -20.89 -1.08 13.21
CA PRO A 299 -21.50 -2.42 13.18
C PRO A 299 -22.73 -2.57 12.25
N GLY A 300 -23.03 -1.59 11.39
CA GLY A 300 -24.22 -1.56 10.54
C GLY A 300 -23.99 -1.53 9.03
N ARG A 301 -22.73 -1.70 8.56
CA ARG A 301 -22.39 -1.67 7.11
C ARG A 301 -21.91 -2.99 6.54
N LEU A 302 -21.85 -4.06 7.32
CA LEU A 302 -21.62 -5.39 6.77
C LEU A 302 -22.95 -5.92 6.22
N PRO A 303 -23.01 -6.39 4.96
CA PRO A 303 -24.22 -7.00 4.43
C PRO A 303 -24.60 -8.18 5.33
N ALA A 304 -25.85 -8.20 5.78
CA ALA A 304 -26.39 -9.34 6.51
C ALA A 304 -26.24 -10.59 5.62
N GLU A 305 -25.60 -11.63 6.15
CA GLU A 305 -25.56 -12.97 5.54
C GLU A 305 -26.97 -13.54 5.32
#